data_AF-A0A3D2AUH8-F1
#
_entry.id   AF-A0A3D2AUH8-F1
#
_cell.length_a   1.000
_cell.length_b   1.000
_cell.length_c   1.000
_cell.angle_alpha   90.00
_cell.angle_beta   90.00
_cell.angle_gamma   90.00
#
_symmetry.space_group_name_H-M   'P 1'
#
loop_
_entity.id
_entity.type
_entity.pdbx_description
1 polymer ?
#
loop_
_entity_poly.entity_id
_entity_poly.type
_entity_poly.pdbx_seq_one_letter_code
_entity_poly.pdbx_strand_id
1 'polypeptide(L)'
;AGADIIAPSAMMDGQIQAIRKTLDSQKFENIPLMAYSAKMNSAFYGPFRIAAESAPKNGDRKTYQMDGANLNEAIRELTQDAIEGADILMVKPALAYLDIISEAKSRFDHPIAAYNVSGEYSMLMAAVANGWLDEQEAMIEMLTSIKRAGADLIITYFAKSAAEALTSN
;
A
#
# COMPACT_ATOMS: atom_id res chain seq x y z
N ALA A 1 21.96 -8.02 7.48
CA ALA A 1 21.13 -7.90 6.25
C ALA A 1 21.03 -6.45 5.77
N GLY A 2 20.93 -5.44 6.66
CA GLY A 2 21.11 -4.03 6.28
C GLY A 2 19.90 -3.37 5.62
N ALA A 3 18.68 -3.80 5.94
CA ALA A 3 17.47 -3.16 5.44
C ALA A 3 17.24 -1.81 6.15
N ASP A 4 16.95 -0.78 5.38
CA ASP A 4 16.70 0.57 5.91
C ASP A 4 15.29 0.76 6.47
N ILE A 5 14.30 0.02 5.95
CA ILE A 5 12.90 0.06 6.39
C ILE A 5 12.35 -1.36 6.43
N ILE A 6 11.55 -1.68 7.45
CA ILE A 6 10.80 -2.93 7.54
C ILE A 6 9.32 -2.64 7.28
N ALA A 7 8.68 -3.45 6.43
CA ALA A 7 7.30 -3.20 6.00
C ALA A 7 6.38 -4.42 6.23
N PRO A 8 5.89 -4.62 7.47
CA PRO A 8 5.06 -5.77 7.84
C PRO A 8 3.73 -5.75 7.08
N SER A 9 3.42 -6.82 6.35
CA SER A 9 2.24 -6.88 5.48
C SER A 9 1.28 -8.03 5.79
N ALA A 10 1.44 -8.66 6.96
CA ALA A 10 0.67 -9.84 7.32
C ALA A 10 -0.78 -9.52 7.72
N MET A 11 -1.02 -8.31 8.26
CA MET A 11 -2.28 -7.92 8.94
C MET A 11 -2.55 -8.78 10.18
N MET A 12 -1.53 -8.99 11.00
CA MET A 12 -1.70 -9.66 12.29
C MET A 12 -1.79 -8.61 13.39
N ASP A 13 -2.77 -8.72 14.26
CA ASP A 13 -2.96 -7.84 15.42
C ASP A 13 -1.67 -7.79 16.28
N GLY A 14 -1.24 -6.58 16.64
CA GLY A 14 -0.05 -6.38 17.47
C GLY A 14 1.30 -6.60 16.78
N GLN A 15 1.32 -6.85 15.46
CA GLN A 15 2.57 -7.12 14.73
C GLN A 15 3.55 -5.95 14.83
N ILE A 16 3.06 -4.71 14.79
CA ILE A 16 3.91 -3.51 14.82
C ILE A 16 4.57 -3.40 16.18
N GLN A 17 3.79 -3.50 17.25
CA GLN A 17 4.34 -3.46 18.60
C GLN A 17 5.38 -4.58 18.84
N ALA A 18 5.09 -5.80 18.38
CA ALA A 18 6.00 -6.94 18.55
C ALA A 18 7.33 -6.73 17.81
N ILE A 19 7.26 -6.22 16.58
CA ILE A 19 8.46 -5.94 15.77
C ILE A 19 9.25 -4.78 16.37
N ARG A 20 8.58 -3.67 16.74
CA ARG A 20 9.21 -2.50 17.35
C ARG A 20 9.98 -2.86 18.62
N LYS A 21 9.34 -3.56 19.56
CA LYS A 21 9.98 -4.06 20.79
C LYS A 21 11.20 -4.94 20.51
N THR A 22 11.11 -5.80 19.49
CA THR A 22 12.21 -6.68 19.12
C THR A 22 13.38 -5.88 18.55
N LEU A 23 13.14 -4.97 17.62
CA LEU A 23 14.18 -4.10 17.05
C LEU A 23 14.88 -3.29 18.14
N ASP A 24 14.12 -2.70 19.05
CA ASP A 24 14.67 -1.86 20.13
C ASP A 24 15.53 -2.70 21.09
N SER A 25 15.10 -3.92 21.43
CA SER A 25 15.90 -4.85 22.24
C SER A 25 17.24 -5.23 21.59
N GLN A 26 17.31 -5.12 20.26
CA GLN A 26 18.48 -5.42 19.45
C GLN A 26 19.25 -4.16 19.01
N LYS A 27 18.91 -2.97 19.55
CA LYS A 27 19.54 -1.67 19.24
C LYS A 27 19.35 -1.21 17.79
N PHE A 28 18.17 -1.48 17.24
CA PHE A 28 17.72 -1.04 15.91
C PHE A 28 16.59 -0.01 16.01
N GLU A 29 16.64 0.89 17.00
CA GLU A 29 15.61 1.90 17.27
C GLU A 29 15.36 2.81 16.07
N ASN A 30 16.40 3.08 15.27
CA ASN A 30 16.34 3.98 14.12
C ASN A 30 15.77 3.34 12.84
N ILE A 31 15.49 2.03 12.83
CA ILE A 31 14.94 1.36 11.65
C ILE A 31 13.43 1.61 11.59
N PRO A 32 12.92 2.33 10.58
CA PRO A 32 11.50 2.67 10.51
C PRO A 32 10.61 1.48 10.16
N LEU A 33 9.37 1.53 10.64
CA LEU A 33 8.30 0.60 10.33
C LEU A 33 7.28 1.22 9.39
N MET A 34 7.16 0.67 8.18
CA MET A 34 6.11 1.01 7.23
C MET A 34 4.97 -0.02 7.33
N ALA A 35 3.99 0.28 8.16
CA ALA A 35 2.90 -0.64 8.46
C ALA A 35 1.90 -0.70 7.30
N TYR A 36 1.58 -1.90 6.82
CA TYR A 36 0.45 -2.11 5.91
C TYR A 36 -0.86 -2.08 6.69
N SER A 37 -1.18 -0.96 7.31
CA SER A 37 -2.24 -0.83 8.31
C SER A 37 -3.64 -1.05 7.74
N ALA A 38 -3.94 -0.44 6.60
CA ALA A 38 -5.22 -0.63 5.91
C ALA A 38 -4.99 -1.50 4.67
N LYS A 39 -4.98 -2.83 4.85
CA LYS A 39 -4.82 -3.80 3.77
C LYS A 39 -6.08 -4.64 3.58
N MET A 40 -6.77 -4.37 2.49
CA MET A 40 -8.07 -4.94 2.17
C MET A 40 -7.94 -6.31 1.51
N ASN A 41 -8.93 -7.19 1.73
CA ASN A 41 -9.06 -8.43 0.98
C ASN A 41 -9.54 -8.11 -0.44
N SER A 42 -8.59 -7.80 -1.32
CA SER A 42 -8.90 -7.25 -2.64
C SER A 42 -8.75 -8.26 -3.78
N ALA A 43 -9.62 -8.13 -4.79
CA ALA A 43 -9.52 -8.84 -6.06
C ALA A 43 -8.34 -8.36 -6.93
N PHE A 44 -7.82 -7.15 -6.69
CA PHE A 44 -6.71 -6.57 -7.47
C PHE A 44 -5.34 -7.23 -7.21
N TYR A 45 -5.25 -8.23 -6.33
CA TYR A 45 -3.99 -8.92 -6.03
C TYR A 45 -3.70 -10.11 -6.95
N GLY A 46 -4.60 -10.45 -7.88
CA GLY A 46 -4.46 -11.61 -8.78
C GLY A 46 -3.09 -11.72 -9.46
N PRO A 47 -2.63 -10.69 -10.21
CA PRO A 47 -1.35 -10.75 -10.92
C PRO A 47 -0.14 -10.89 -9.98
N PHE A 48 -0.15 -10.24 -8.81
CA PHE A 48 0.92 -10.41 -7.81
C PHE A 48 0.97 -11.83 -7.24
N ARG A 49 -0.18 -12.48 -7.03
CA ARG A 49 -0.22 -13.86 -6.52
C ARG A 49 0.47 -14.84 -7.47
N ILE A 50 0.39 -14.59 -8.78
CA ILE A 50 1.12 -15.34 -9.81
C ILE A 50 2.61 -15.03 -9.71
N ALA A 51 2.99 -13.74 -9.76
CA ALA A 51 4.39 -13.33 -9.78
C ALA A 51 5.17 -13.74 -8.51
N ALA A 52 4.52 -13.74 -7.35
CA ALA A 52 5.13 -14.08 -6.07
C ALA A 52 4.88 -15.54 -5.64
N GLU A 53 4.26 -16.37 -6.50
CA GLU A 53 3.86 -17.75 -6.19
C GLU A 53 3.13 -17.88 -4.83
N SER A 54 2.30 -16.88 -4.51
CA SER A 54 1.78 -16.65 -3.17
C SER A 54 0.27 -16.86 -3.05
N ALA A 55 -0.33 -17.49 -4.06
CA ALA A 55 -1.72 -17.91 -4.00
C ALA A 55 -1.93 -18.84 -2.78
N PRO A 56 -3.00 -18.64 -1.98
CA PRO A 56 -3.31 -19.57 -0.88
C PRO A 56 -3.48 -20.98 -1.43
N LYS A 57 -2.81 -21.96 -0.82
CA LYS A 57 -2.96 -23.37 -1.22
C LYS A 57 -4.37 -23.90 -0.92
N ASN A 58 -5.01 -23.40 0.13
CA ASN A 58 -6.40 -23.64 0.53
C ASN A 58 -6.98 -22.38 1.18
N GLY A 59 -8.28 -22.12 1.00
CA GLY A 59 -9.00 -21.01 1.63
C GLY A 59 -8.74 -19.63 1.03
N ASP A 60 -9.05 -18.57 1.78
CA ASP A 60 -8.82 -17.18 1.41
C ASP A 60 -8.15 -16.40 2.55
N ARG A 61 -7.95 -15.09 2.34
CA ARG A 61 -7.26 -14.22 3.30
C ARG A 61 -8.24 -13.33 4.09
N LYS A 62 -9.55 -13.59 4.03
CA LYS A 62 -10.60 -12.73 4.62
C LYS A 62 -10.55 -12.65 6.13
N THR A 63 -9.93 -13.63 6.80
CA THR A 63 -9.88 -13.66 8.27
C THR A 63 -8.82 -12.71 8.84
N TYR A 64 -8.03 -12.07 8.00
CA TYR A 64 -6.99 -11.12 8.43
C TYR A 64 -6.82 -9.93 7.49
N GLN A 65 -7.16 -10.05 6.21
CA GLN A 65 -7.30 -8.89 5.33
C GLN A 65 -8.70 -8.32 5.45
N MET A 66 -8.77 -7.00 5.49
CA MET A 66 -9.99 -6.26 5.85
C MET A 66 -11.09 -6.40 4.81
N ASP A 67 -12.35 -6.28 5.25
CA ASP A 67 -13.45 -6.08 4.32
C ASP A 67 -13.32 -4.70 3.65
N GLY A 68 -13.29 -4.69 2.31
CA GLY A 68 -13.16 -3.45 1.54
C GLY A 68 -14.34 -2.48 1.70
N ALA A 69 -15.48 -2.92 2.23
CA ALA A 69 -16.62 -2.05 2.50
C ALA A 69 -16.47 -1.22 3.79
N ASN A 70 -15.47 -1.50 4.63
CA ASN A 70 -15.43 -1.01 6.01
C ASN A 70 -14.39 0.08 6.25
N LEU A 71 -14.77 1.34 5.98
CA LEU A 71 -13.92 2.52 6.25
C LEU A 71 -13.58 2.65 7.75
N ASN A 72 -14.54 2.42 8.64
CA ASN A 72 -14.34 2.62 10.08
C ASN A 72 -13.29 1.65 10.64
N GLU A 73 -13.28 0.42 10.16
CA GLU A 73 -12.24 -0.55 10.51
C GLU A 73 -10.87 -0.11 9.99
N ALA A 74 -10.78 0.44 8.77
CA ALA A 74 -9.52 0.93 8.22
C ALA A 74 -8.90 2.01 9.12
N ILE A 75 -9.71 2.95 9.58
CA ILE A 75 -9.25 4.00 10.49
C ILE A 75 -8.86 3.42 11.85
N ARG A 76 -9.54 2.37 12.34
CA ARG A 76 -9.17 1.71 13.60
C ARG A 76 -7.81 1.03 13.49
N GLU A 77 -7.55 0.28 12.42
CA GLU A 77 -6.26 -0.38 12.19
C GLU A 77 -5.11 0.64 12.01
N LEU A 78 -5.34 1.70 11.24
CA LEU A 78 -4.39 2.83 11.11
C LEU A 78 -4.07 3.46 12.46
N THR A 79 -5.09 3.66 13.31
CA THR A 79 -4.92 4.22 14.66
C THR A 79 -4.10 3.28 15.53
N GLN A 80 -4.38 1.98 15.49
CA GLN A 80 -3.68 0.99 16.28
C GLN A 80 -2.20 0.93 15.91
N ASP A 81 -1.88 0.79 14.62
CA ASP A 81 -0.49 0.73 14.16
C ASP A 81 0.29 2.01 14.49
N ALA A 82 -0.34 3.19 14.40
CA ALA A 82 0.27 4.45 14.81
C ALA A 82 0.64 4.45 16.31
N ILE A 83 -0.28 3.99 17.17
CA ILE A 83 -0.04 3.87 18.63
C ILE A 83 1.05 2.84 18.93
N GLU A 84 1.13 1.78 18.14
CA GLU A 84 2.11 0.70 18.30
C GLU A 84 3.53 1.06 17.85
N GLY A 85 3.71 2.22 17.21
CA GLY A 85 5.02 2.75 16.81
C GLY A 85 5.34 2.53 15.34
N ALA A 86 4.35 2.51 14.46
CA ALA A 86 4.58 2.64 13.02
C ALA A 86 5.08 4.04 12.66
N ASP A 87 6.12 4.13 11.84
CA ASP A 87 6.65 5.41 11.37
C ASP A 87 5.95 5.89 10.09
N ILE A 88 5.44 4.96 9.29
CA ILE A 88 4.69 5.21 8.05
C ILE A 88 3.48 4.30 8.03
N LEU A 89 2.30 4.87 7.73
CA LEU A 89 1.05 4.13 7.59
C LEU A 89 0.73 3.89 6.12
N MET A 90 0.20 2.73 5.75
CA MET A 90 -0.09 2.39 4.36
C MET A 90 -1.53 1.91 4.11
N VAL A 91 -2.09 2.37 2.99
CA VAL A 91 -3.33 1.86 2.40
C VAL A 91 -3.03 1.00 1.16
N LYS A 92 -3.65 -0.19 1.08
CA LYS A 92 -3.48 -1.12 -0.04
C LYS A 92 -4.76 -1.92 -0.33
N PRO A 93 -5.31 -1.93 -1.56
CA PRO A 93 -4.92 -1.18 -2.77
C PRO A 93 -5.06 0.34 -2.66
N ALA A 94 -4.59 1.07 -3.69
CA ALA A 94 -4.64 2.53 -3.70
C ALA A 94 -5.83 3.09 -4.49
N LEU A 95 -5.94 2.78 -5.78
CA LEU A 95 -6.88 3.45 -6.69
C LEU A 95 -8.34 3.22 -6.29
N ALA A 96 -8.67 2.01 -5.83
CA ALA A 96 -10.02 1.66 -5.38
C ALA A 96 -10.36 2.19 -3.97
N TYR A 97 -9.40 2.79 -3.26
CA TYR A 97 -9.51 3.18 -1.84
C TYR A 97 -8.92 4.58 -1.58
N LEU A 98 -9.05 5.48 -2.56
CA LEU A 98 -8.58 6.87 -2.44
C LEU A 98 -9.29 7.62 -1.30
N ASP A 99 -10.53 7.25 -0.99
CA ASP A 99 -11.30 7.75 0.15
C ASP A 99 -10.63 7.39 1.49
N ILE A 100 -10.16 6.15 1.65
CA ILE A 100 -9.41 5.73 2.84
C ILE A 100 -8.08 6.49 2.94
N ILE A 101 -7.38 6.71 1.82
CA ILE A 101 -6.13 7.50 1.80
C ILE A 101 -6.40 8.94 2.25
N SER A 102 -7.48 9.55 1.75
CA SER A 102 -7.87 10.91 2.12
C SER A 102 -8.25 11.03 3.58
N GLU A 103 -8.97 10.04 4.11
CA GLU A 103 -9.34 10.01 5.53
C GLU A 103 -8.14 9.75 6.44
N ALA A 104 -7.18 8.93 6.00
CA ALA A 104 -5.93 8.72 6.73
C ALA A 104 -5.12 10.02 6.78
N LYS A 105 -4.95 10.71 5.64
CA LYS A 105 -4.17 11.94 5.57
C LYS A 105 -4.76 13.08 6.42
N SER A 106 -6.08 13.11 6.60
CA SER A 106 -6.74 14.14 7.42
C SER A 106 -6.64 13.89 8.93
N ARG A 107 -6.36 12.63 9.35
CA ARG A 107 -6.39 12.21 10.76
C ARG A 107 -5.03 11.97 11.38
N PHE A 108 -4.02 11.63 10.59
CA PHE A 108 -2.70 11.23 11.08
C PHE A 108 -1.62 12.20 10.61
N ASP A 109 -0.73 12.56 11.53
CA ASP A 109 0.50 13.33 11.22
C ASP A 109 1.60 12.46 10.58
N HIS A 110 1.39 11.14 10.53
CA HIS A 110 2.33 10.19 9.93
C HIS A 110 2.34 10.34 8.41
N PRO A 111 3.48 10.11 7.74
CA PRO A 111 3.51 9.92 6.29
C PRO A 111 2.56 8.79 5.88
N ILE A 112 1.78 9.04 4.83
CA ILE A 112 0.84 8.06 4.27
C ILE A 112 1.45 7.47 3.00
N ALA A 113 1.70 6.17 3.01
CA ALA A 113 2.03 5.40 1.82
C ALA A 113 0.77 4.82 1.17
N ALA A 114 0.79 4.70 -0.15
CA ALA A 114 -0.26 4.02 -0.90
C ALA A 114 0.36 3.04 -1.89
N TYR A 115 -0.19 1.83 -1.98
CA TYR A 115 0.30 0.84 -2.94
C TYR A 115 -0.65 0.77 -4.15
N ASN A 116 -0.18 1.29 -5.29
CA ASN A 116 -0.76 1.00 -6.59
C ASN A 116 -0.44 -0.44 -7.03
N VAL A 117 -1.39 -1.35 -6.85
CA VAL A 117 -1.15 -2.79 -6.86
C VAL A 117 -1.15 -3.41 -8.25
N SER A 118 -0.79 -4.69 -8.30
CA SER A 118 -0.57 -5.42 -9.55
C SER A 118 -1.78 -5.47 -10.48
N GLY A 119 -2.99 -5.57 -9.91
CA GLY A 119 -4.23 -5.56 -10.68
C GLY A 119 -4.54 -4.19 -11.25
N GLU A 120 -4.25 -3.11 -10.53
CA GLU A 120 -4.42 -1.73 -11.02
C GLU A 120 -3.44 -1.45 -12.17
N TYR A 121 -2.18 -1.87 -12.03
CA TYR A 121 -1.19 -1.85 -13.11
C TYR A 121 -1.67 -2.66 -14.32
N SER A 122 -2.05 -3.92 -14.13
CA SER A 122 -2.44 -4.81 -15.22
C SER A 122 -3.70 -4.34 -15.92
N MET A 123 -4.63 -3.74 -15.18
CA MET A 123 -5.86 -3.16 -15.72
C MET A 123 -5.54 -2.01 -16.70
N LEU A 124 -4.63 -1.11 -16.32
CA LEU A 124 -4.19 -0.04 -17.22
C LEU A 124 -3.48 -0.61 -18.45
N MET A 125 -2.50 -1.49 -18.26
CA MET A 125 -1.74 -2.07 -19.38
C MET A 125 -2.63 -2.86 -20.35
N ALA A 126 -3.67 -3.54 -19.84
CA ALA A 126 -4.64 -4.22 -20.70
C ALA A 126 -5.45 -3.22 -21.55
N ALA A 127 -5.89 -2.10 -20.97
CA ALA A 127 -6.60 -1.06 -21.71
C ALA A 127 -5.70 -0.41 -22.79
N VAL A 128 -4.44 -0.13 -22.44
CA VAL A 128 -3.41 0.38 -23.38
C VAL A 128 -3.18 -0.60 -24.53
N ALA A 129 -3.01 -1.90 -24.23
CA ALA A 129 -2.80 -2.92 -25.26
C ALA A 129 -3.97 -3.06 -26.24
N ASN A 130 -5.18 -2.66 -25.84
CA ASN A 130 -6.36 -2.60 -26.71
C ASN A 130 -6.53 -1.23 -27.41
N GLY A 131 -5.61 -0.28 -27.20
CA GLY A 131 -5.69 1.06 -27.76
C GLY A 131 -6.79 1.93 -27.17
N TRP A 132 -7.28 1.62 -25.97
CA TRP A 132 -8.36 2.37 -25.32
C TRP A 132 -7.89 3.61 -24.57
N LEU A 133 -6.65 3.58 -24.08
CA LEU A 133 -6.03 4.66 -23.31
C LEU A 133 -4.61 4.89 -23.81
N ASP A 134 -4.17 6.14 -23.73
CA ASP A 134 -2.75 6.47 -23.81
C ASP A 134 -2.05 6.03 -22.52
N GLU A 135 -0.92 5.33 -22.63
CA GLU A 135 -0.21 4.76 -21.48
C GLU A 135 0.30 5.84 -20.54
N GLN A 136 0.97 6.86 -21.09
CA GLN A 136 1.67 7.85 -20.29
C GLN A 136 0.67 8.79 -19.61
N GLU A 137 -0.33 9.28 -20.34
CA GLU A 137 -1.37 10.16 -19.80
C GLU A 137 -2.14 9.48 -18.68
N ALA A 138 -2.65 8.26 -18.91
CA ALA A 138 -3.47 7.56 -17.93
C ALA A 138 -2.66 7.08 -16.71
N MET A 139 -1.39 6.68 -16.89
CA MET A 139 -0.48 6.38 -15.79
C MET A 139 -0.28 7.61 -14.90
N ILE A 140 0.06 8.76 -15.48
CA ILE A 140 0.30 9.99 -14.72
C ILE A 140 -0.98 10.45 -14.03
N GLU A 141 -2.15 10.35 -14.67
CA GLU A 141 -3.43 10.68 -14.04
C GLU A 141 -3.74 9.79 -12.82
N MET A 142 -3.49 8.48 -12.94
CA MET A 142 -3.67 7.53 -11.85
C MET A 142 -2.77 7.87 -10.65
N LEU A 143 -1.47 8.07 -10.89
CA LEU A 143 -0.50 8.40 -9.83
C LEU A 143 -0.79 9.78 -9.21
N THR A 144 -1.19 10.75 -10.03
CA THR A 144 -1.61 12.08 -9.57
C THR A 144 -2.84 11.99 -8.67
N SER A 145 -3.79 11.11 -8.99
CA SER A 145 -4.98 10.91 -8.16
C SER A 145 -4.65 10.30 -6.81
N ILE A 146 -3.72 9.34 -6.75
CA ILE A 146 -3.22 8.76 -5.50
C ILE A 146 -2.47 9.82 -4.67
N LYS A 147 -1.62 10.64 -5.32
CA LYS A 147 -0.92 11.74 -4.66
C LYS A 147 -1.90 12.78 -4.10
N ARG A 148 -2.89 13.19 -4.90
CA ARG A 148 -3.93 14.16 -4.52
C ARG A 148 -4.80 13.66 -3.37
N ALA A 149 -5.07 12.36 -3.30
CA ALA A 149 -5.80 11.77 -2.18
C ALA A 149 -5.03 11.89 -0.85
N GLY A 150 -3.73 12.16 -0.86
CA GLY A 150 -2.96 12.44 0.35
C GLY A 150 -1.76 11.52 0.56
N ALA A 151 -1.47 10.62 -0.38
CA ALA A 151 -0.28 9.78 -0.29
C ALA A 151 1.01 10.63 -0.35
N ASP A 152 1.86 10.52 0.66
CA ASP A 152 3.20 11.08 0.67
C ASP A 152 4.14 10.21 -0.19
N LEU A 153 3.94 8.88 -0.13
CA LEU A 153 4.73 7.86 -0.83
C LEU A 153 3.80 6.97 -1.68
N ILE A 154 4.22 6.64 -2.91
CA ILE A 154 3.47 5.71 -3.78
C ILE A 154 4.37 4.54 -4.15
N ILE A 155 3.98 3.33 -3.76
CA ILE A 155 4.57 2.10 -4.27
C ILE A 155 3.82 1.71 -5.53
N THR A 156 4.51 1.70 -6.67
CA THR A 156 3.90 1.39 -7.97
C THR A 156 4.87 0.65 -8.89
N TYR A 157 4.32 -0.21 -9.74
CA TYR A 157 5.06 -0.85 -10.84
C TYR A 157 5.40 0.14 -11.97
N PHE A 158 4.73 1.29 -12.01
CA PHE A 158 4.99 2.36 -12.95
C PHE A 158 6.16 3.27 -12.55
N ALA A 159 6.84 3.02 -11.43
CA ALA A 159 7.81 3.97 -10.86
C ALA A 159 8.89 4.41 -11.86
N LYS A 160 9.42 3.48 -12.64
CA LYS A 160 10.42 3.77 -13.67
C LYS A 160 9.83 4.62 -14.81
N SER A 161 8.72 4.18 -15.41
CA SER A 161 8.07 4.89 -16.52
C SER A 161 7.58 6.29 -16.11
N ALA A 162 7.06 6.42 -14.89
CA ALA A 162 6.65 7.70 -14.33
C ALA A 162 7.83 8.65 -14.11
N ALA A 163 8.98 8.15 -13.64
CA ALA A 163 10.18 8.97 -13.50
C ALA A 163 10.70 9.46 -14.86
N GLU A 164 10.70 8.60 -15.89
CA GLU A 164 11.05 8.98 -17.26
C GLU A 164 10.11 10.08 -17.79
N ALA A 165 8.80 9.91 -17.60
CA ALA A 165 7.80 10.90 -18.01
C ALA A 165 7.94 12.26 -17.28
N LEU A 166 8.32 12.25 -15.99
CA LEU A 166 8.50 13.48 -15.20
C LEU A 166 9.79 14.23 -15.52
N THR A 167 10.80 13.55 -16.08
CA THR A 167 12.10 14.15 -16.45
C THR A 167 12.17 14.58 -17.91
N SER A 168 11.24 14.10 -18.75
CA SER A 168 11.18 14.41 -20.18
C SER A 168 10.33 15.66 -20.50
N ASN A 169 9.70 16.26 -19.49
CA ASN A 169 9.02 17.56 -19.54
C ASN A 169 9.89 18.65 -18.93
#